data_AF-A0A918JL58-F1
#
_entry.id   AF-A0A918JL58-F1
#
_cell.length_a   1.000
_cell.length_b   1.000
_cell.length_c   1.000
_cell.angle_alpha   90.00
_cell.angle_beta   90.00
_cell.angle_gamma   90.00
#
_symmetry.space_group_name_H-M   'P 1'
#
loop_
_entity.id
_entity.type
_entity.pdbx_description
1 polymer ?
#
loop_
_entity_poly.entity_id
_entity_poly.type
_entity_poly.pdbx_seq_one_letter_code
_entity_poly.pdbx_strand_id
1 'polypeptide(L)'
;MKSDSIEVEVIAQYLPEQSDPEKRQYFFIYTVRIRNNGLFAAQVISRHWIIKDGNEQVQEVRGLGVIGQQPLIAVGDTFEYTSGCPLSTPYGTMKGSYHCVGENGIPFDVDIPEFVLTVPRTLH
;
A
#
# COMPACT_ATOMS: atom_id res chain seq x y z
N MET A 1 -18.59 -17.87 8.06
CA MET A 1 -18.65 -16.56 7.38
C MET A 1 -17.35 -15.83 7.67
N LYS A 2 -16.68 -15.26 6.66
CA LYS A 2 -15.57 -14.33 6.90
C LYS A 2 -16.21 -13.03 7.40
N SER A 3 -16.07 -12.73 8.69
CA SER A 3 -16.71 -11.57 9.33
C SER A 3 -16.03 -10.24 8.95
N ASP A 4 -14.76 -10.31 8.53
CA ASP A 4 -13.92 -9.15 8.21
C ASP A 4 -13.49 -9.24 6.74
N SER A 5 -14.23 -8.54 5.87
CA SER A 5 -13.94 -8.46 4.44
C SER A 5 -13.40 -7.06 4.12
N ILE A 6 -12.17 -6.78 4.56
CA ILE A 6 -11.47 -5.58 4.12
C ILE A 6 -10.86 -5.84 2.75
N GLU A 7 -11.21 -5.00 1.80
CA GLU A 7 -10.67 -5.01 0.45
C GLU A 7 -9.64 -3.89 0.31
N VAL A 8 -8.49 -4.22 -0.29
CA VAL A 8 -7.41 -3.26 -0.53
C VAL A 8 -7.11 -3.21 -2.02
N GLU A 9 -7.33 -2.05 -2.61
CA GLU A 9 -6.93 -1.74 -3.99
C GLU A 9 -5.74 -0.78 -3.97
N VAL A 10 -4.79 -0.96 -4.88
CA VAL A 10 -3.64 -0.07 -5.01
C VAL A 10 -3.42 0.30 -6.47
N ILE A 11 -3.26 1.60 -6.71
CA ILE A 11 -2.86 2.13 -8.02
C ILE A 11 -1.53 2.84 -7.85
N ALA A 12 -0.51 2.37 -8.57
CA ALA A 12 0.82 2.97 -8.56
C ALA A 12 1.10 3.74 -9.85
N GLN A 13 1.86 4.82 -9.74
CA GLN A 13 2.23 5.70 -10.83
C GLN A 13 3.67 6.19 -10.65
N TYR A 14 4.41 6.25 -11.76
CA TYR A 14 5.73 6.89 -11.79
C TYR A 14 5.58 8.41 -11.82
N LEU A 15 6.39 9.15 -11.05
CA LEU A 15 6.45 10.61 -11.08
C LEU A 15 7.74 11.10 -11.75
N PRO A 16 7.69 11.50 -13.04
CA PRO A 16 8.87 12.00 -13.75
C PRO A 16 9.47 13.24 -13.10
N GLU A 17 8.65 14.16 -12.56
CA GLU A 17 9.15 15.42 -12.00
C GLU A 17 9.95 15.24 -10.70
N GLN A 18 9.80 14.11 -10.02
CA GLN A 18 10.53 13.77 -8.79
C GLN A 18 11.60 12.69 -9.01
N SER A 19 11.89 12.38 -10.27
CA SER A 19 12.81 11.31 -10.66
C SER A 19 13.99 11.85 -11.45
N ASP A 20 15.13 11.17 -11.33
CA ASP A 20 16.35 11.40 -12.10
C ASP A 20 16.90 10.04 -12.56
N PRO A 21 16.44 9.55 -13.73
CA PRO A 21 16.86 8.25 -14.26
C PRO A 21 18.38 8.13 -14.49
N GLU A 22 19.05 9.22 -14.85
CA GLU A 22 20.51 9.27 -15.03
C GLU A 22 21.24 8.99 -13.71
N LYS A 23 20.67 9.39 -12.59
CA LYS A 23 21.17 9.09 -11.23
C LYS A 23 20.57 7.82 -10.63
N ARG A 24 19.80 7.04 -11.39
CA ARG A 24 19.06 5.86 -10.91
C ARG A 24 18.13 6.20 -9.74
N GLN A 25 17.47 7.35 -9.78
CA GLN A 25 16.49 7.77 -8.78
C GLN A 25 15.11 7.75 -9.41
N TYR A 26 14.30 6.77 -9.07
CA TYR A 26 12.94 6.61 -9.59
C TYR A 26 11.95 6.80 -8.45
N PHE A 27 11.05 7.77 -8.58
CA PHE A 27 10.04 8.03 -7.57
C PHE A 27 8.67 7.58 -8.07
N PHE A 28 8.02 6.74 -7.28
CA PHE A 28 6.67 6.28 -7.51
C PHE A 28 5.75 6.83 -6.44
N ILE A 29 4.52 7.14 -6.81
CA ILE A 29 3.42 7.28 -5.86
C ILE A 29 2.50 6.10 -5.98
N TYR A 30 1.83 5.77 -4.89
CA TYR A 30 0.78 4.78 -4.87
C TYR A 30 -0.40 5.32 -4.06
N THR A 31 -1.60 5.17 -4.61
CA THR A 31 -2.86 5.46 -3.94
C THR A 31 -3.47 4.14 -3.49
N VAL A 32 -3.70 4.00 -2.19
CA VAL A 32 -4.34 2.84 -1.59
C VAL A 32 -5.79 3.19 -1.25
N ARG A 33 -6.70 2.30 -1.60
CA ARG A 33 -8.12 2.35 -1.21
C ARG A 33 -8.41 1.16 -0.32
N ILE A 34 -8.84 1.43 0.91
CA ILE A 34 -9.19 0.43 1.91
C ILE A 34 -10.70 0.49 2.10
N ARG A 35 -11.41 -0.52 1.62
CA ARG A 35 -12.86 -0.59 1.68
C ARG A 35 -13.30 -1.65 2.68
N ASN A 36 -14.21 -1.29 3.58
CA ASN A 36 -14.77 -2.24 4.52
C ASN A 36 -16.07 -2.85 3.98
N ASN A 37 -15.98 -4.07 3.44
CA ASN A 37 -17.12 -4.88 3.02
C ASN A 37 -17.55 -5.90 4.10
N GLY A 38 -17.00 -5.79 5.32
CA GLY A 38 -17.32 -6.64 6.46
C GLY A 38 -18.66 -6.30 7.11
N LEU A 39 -18.93 -6.93 8.25
CA LEU A 39 -20.18 -6.73 9.00
C LEU A 39 -20.06 -5.70 10.14
N PHE A 40 -18.83 -5.35 10.51
CA PHE A 40 -18.52 -4.44 11.62
C PHE A 40 -17.48 -3.41 11.19
N ALA A 41 -17.38 -2.30 11.92
CA ALA A 41 -16.33 -1.32 11.70
C ALA A 41 -14.95 -1.93 12.01
N ALA A 42 -13.91 -1.46 11.32
CA ALA A 42 -12.54 -1.93 11.52
C ALA A 42 -11.56 -0.75 11.51
N GLN A 43 -10.60 -0.78 12.42
CA GLN A 43 -9.55 0.23 12.52
C GLN A 43 -8.22 -0.30 11.99
N VAL A 44 -7.55 0.48 11.13
CA VAL A 44 -6.18 0.18 10.70
C VAL A 44 -5.20 0.65 11.77
N ILE A 45 -4.44 -0.28 12.35
CA ILE A 45 -3.53 -0.01 13.48
C ILE A 45 -2.09 0.17 13.01
N SER A 46 -1.61 -0.70 12.12
CA SER A 46 -0.24 -0.66 11.63
C SER A 46 -0.13 -1.25 10.22
N ARG A 47 1.02 -1.00 9.58
CA ARG A 47 1.34 -1.48 8.24
C ARG A 47 2.70 -2.17 8.23
N HIS A 48 2.81 -3.16 7.36
CA HIS A 48 4.07 -3.78 6.98
C HIS A 48 4.14 -3.83 5.46
N TRP A 49 5.16 -3.21 4.89
CA TRP A 49 5.47 -3.26 3.47
C TRP A 49 6.72 -4.10 3.22
N ILE A 50 6.67 -4.87 2.14
CA ILE A 50 7.78 -5.57 1.52
C ILE A 50 7.95 -4.98 0.13
N ILE A 51 9.07 -4.34 -0.11
CA ILE A 51 9.41 -3.63 -1.35
C ILE A 51 10.56 -4.40 -1.99
N LYS A 52 10.36 -4.91 -3.20
CA LYS A 52 11.39 -5.61 -3.98
C LYS A 52 11.77 -4.75 -5.19
N ASP A 53 13.02 -4.36 -5.29
CA ASP A 53 13.52 -3.61 -6.44
C ASP A 53 13.80 -4.54 -7.65
N GLY A 54 14.19 -3.96 -8.78
CA GLY A 54 14.46 -4.70 -10.01
C GLY A 54 15.72 -5.57 -9.95
N ASN A 55 16.58 -5.38 -8.95
CA ASN A 55 17.77 -6.19 -8.68
C ASN A 55 17.50 -7.26 -7.62
N GLU A 56 16.24 -7.50 -7.29
CA GLU A 56 15.79 -8.42 -6.25
C GLU A 56 16.17 -8.04 -4.81
N GLN A 57 16.62 -6.81 -4.57
CA GLN A 57 16.85 -6.32 -3.22
C GLN A 57 15.52 -6.07 -2.53
N VAL A 58 15.40 -6.57 -1.29
CA VAL A 58 14.18 -6.45 -0.49
C VAL A 58 14.40 -5.45 0.64
N GLN A 59 13.48 -4.50 0.76
CA GLN A 59 13.36 -3.59 1.89
C GLN A 59 12.03 -3.82 2.60
N GLU A 60 12.05 -3.87 3.94
CA GLU A 60 10.85 -3.90 4.75
C GLU A 60 10.62 -2.55 5.43
N VAL A 61 9.37 -2.09 5.43
CA VAL A 61 8.95 -0.88 6.15
C VAL A 61 7.81 -1.25 7.07
N ARG A 62 7.99 -1.01 8.38
CA ARG A 62 6.97 -1.23 9.40
C ARG A 62 6.67 0.08 10.11
N GLY A 63 5.41 0.31 10.45
CA GLY A 63 5.04 1.53 11.17
C GLY A 63 3.58 1.55 11.60
N LEU A 64 3.29 2.40 12.60
CA LEU A 64 1.94 2.63 13.06
C LEU A 64 1.14 3.42 12.03
N GLY A 65 -0.13 3.03 11.90
CA GLY A 65 -1.11 3.63 11.01
C GLY A 65 -0.72 3.63 9.54
N VAL A 66 -1.39 4.50 8.79
CA VAL A 66 -1.12 4.88 7.41
C VAL A 66 -1.06 6.40 7.36
N ILE A 67 -0.04 6.99 6.73
CA ILE A 67 0.16 8.45 6.65
C ILE A 67 0.03 9.21 8.00
N GLY A 68 0.39 8.56 9.11
CA GLY A 68 0.25 9.13 10.46
C GLY A 68 -1.16 9.04 11.08
N GLN A 69 -2.08 8.33 10.43
CA GLN A 69 -3.46 8.12 10.87
C GLN A 69 -3.77 6.64 11.14
N GLN A 70 -4.67 6.37 12.06
CA GLN A 70 -5.23 5.04 12.31
C GLN A 70 -6.74 5.07 12.03
N PRO A 71 -7.15 5.06 10.75
CA PRO A 71 -8.55 5.28 10.37
C PRO A 71 -9.44 4.15 10.87
N LEU A 72 -10.57 4.53 11.47
CA LEU A 72 -11.71 3.65 11.72
C LEU A 72 -12.63 3.70 10.50
N ILE A 73 -12.81 2.57 9.82
CA ILE A 73 -13.55 2.45 8.58
C ILE A 73 -14.89 1.77 8.87
N ALA A 74 -15.98 2.51 8.76
CA ALA A 74 -17.33 1.96 8.96
C ALA A 74 -17.71 0.98 7.83
N VAL A 75 -18.74 0.18 8.06
CA VAL A 75 -19.24 -0.79 7.07
C VAL A 75 -19.73 -0.05 5.82
N GLY A 76 -19.20 -0.44 4.65
CA GLY A 76 -19.51 0.17 3.36
C GLY A 76 -18.64 1.38 3.01
N ASP A 77 -17.89 1.93 3.98
CA ASP A 77 -17.03 3.09 3.78
C ASP A 77 -15.67 2.71 3.19
N THR A 78 -15.00 3.73 2.63
CA THR A 78 -13.66 3.62 2.06
C THR A 78 -12.75 4.70 2.64
N PHE A 79 -11.56 4.29 3.05
CA PHE A 79 -10.46 5.20 3.36
C PHE A 79 -9.46 5.19 2.21
N GLU A 80 -9.05 6.35 1.73
CA GLU A 80 -8.11 6.50 0.62
C GLU A 80 -6.95 7.39 1.02
N TYR A 81 -5.74 6.99 0.63
CA TYR A 81 -4.54 7.81 0.84
C TYR A 81 -3.48 7.58 -0.24
N THR A 82 -2.63 8.57 -0.45
CA THR A 82 -1.48 8.49 -1.37
C THR A 82 -0.16 8.63 -0.60
N SER A 83 0.83 7.83 -0.97
CA SER A 83 2.19 7.89 -0.42
C SER A 83 3.23 7.64 -1.51
N GLY A 84 4.50 7.92 -1.22
CA GLY A 84 5.62 7.73 -2.13
C GLY A 84 6.47 6.48 -1.84
N CYS A 85 7.15 5.98 -2.87
CA CYS A 85 8.16 4.92 -2.81
C CYS A 85 9.33 5.28 -3.75
N PRO A 86 10.49 5.69 -3.23
CA PRO A 86 11.71 5.80 -4.03
C PRO A 86 12.29 4.40 -4.34
N LEU A 87 12.82 4.21 -5.55
CA LEU A 87 13.55 3.02 -5.97
C LEU A 87 14.82 3.39 -6.76
N SER A 88 15.81 2.50 -6.72
CA SER A 88 17.03 2.57 -7.53
C SER A 88 16.88 1.95 -8.93
N THR A 89 15.72 1.39 -9.25
CA THR A 89 15.43 0.68 -10.50
C THR A 89 14.16 1.21 -11.15
N PRO A 90 14.05 1.17 -12.49
CA PRO A 90 12.86 1.65 -13.20
C PRO A 90 11.62 0.74 -13.03
N TYR A 91 11.79 -0.40 -12.36
CA TYR A 91 10.71 -1.32 -11.98
C TYR A 91 10.96 -1.92 -10.60
N GLY A 92 9.89 -2.40 -9.97
CA GLY A 92 9.90 -3.13 -8.70
C GLY A 92 8.51 -3.65 -8.36
N THR A 93 8.38 -4.31 -7.22
CA THR A 93 7.08 -4.73 -6.67
C THR A 93 6.95 -4.29 -5.22
N MET A 94 5.70 -4.10 -4.80
CA MET A 94 5.35 -3.89 -3.40
C MET A 94 4.21 -4.82 -3.03
N LYS A 95 4.29 -5.37 -1.82
CA LYS A 95 3.20 -6.09 -1.16
C LYS A 95 3.28 -5.85 0.34
N GLY A 96 2.28 -6.29 1.09
CA GLY A 96 2.33 -6.08 2.53
C GLY A 96 1.11 -6.59 3.25
N SER A 97 0.94 -6.08 4.45
CA SER A 97 -0.26 -6.30 5.24
C SER A 97 -0.57 -5.09 6.12
N TYR A 98 -1.85 -4.93 6.44
CA TYR A 98 -2.30 -4.12 7.56
C TYR A 98 -2.61 -5.01 8.74
N HIS A 99 -2.25 -4.53 9.92
CA HIS A 99 -2.82 -5.04 11.16
C HIS A 99 -4.04 -4.17 11.50
N CYS A 100 -5.18 -4.81 11.64
CA CYS A 100 -6.46 -4.18 11.92
C CYS A 100 -7.05 -4.69 13.24
N VAL A 101 -7.97 -3.92 13.80
CA VAL A 101 -8.79 -4.31 14.95
C VAL A 101 -10.25 -4.08 14.62
N GLY A 102 -11.08 -5.10 14.76
CA GLY A 102 -12.53 -4.99 14.60
C GLY A 102 -13.16 -4.23 15.77
N GLU A 103 -14.40 -3.77 15.59
CA GLU A 103 -15.16 -3.07 16.64
C GLU A 103 -15.30 -3.88 17.95
N ASN A 104 -15.28 -5.21 17.85
CA ASN A 104 -15.27 -6.13 18.99
C ASN A 104 -13.91 -6.20 19.73
N GLY A 105 -12.89 -5.44 19.30
CA GLY A 105 -11.54 -5.44 19.84
C GLY A 105 -10.67 -6.62 19.38
N ILE A 106 -11.16 -7.47 18.48
CA ILE A 106 -10.40 -8.63 17.99
C ILE A 106 -9.47 -8.19 16.86
N PRO A 107 -8.15 -8.46 16.98
CA PRO A 107 -7.20 -8.14 15.93
C PRO A 107 -7.28 -9.12 14.76
N PHE A 108 -7.01 -8.64 13.55
CA PHE A 108 -6.88 -9.44 12.34
C PHE A 108 -5.94 -8.77 11.34
N ASP A 109 -5.35 -9.56 10.44
CA ASP A 109 -4.48 -9.04 9.38
C ASP A 109 -5.22 -8.98 8.03
N VAL A 110 -4.88 -7.98 7.24
CA VAL A 110 -5.40 -7.76 5.89
C VAL A 110 -4.23 -7.71 4.92
N ASP A 111 -4.18 -8.66 3.99
CA ASP A 111 -3.13 -8.67 2.96
C ASP A 111 -3.31 -7.52 1.98
N ILE A 112 -2.19 -6.91 1.61
CA ILE A 112 -2.09 -5.99 0.49
C ILE A 112 -1.51 -6.80 -0.68
N PRO A 113 -2.29 -7.03 -1.76
CA PRO A 113 -1.83 -7.79 -2.91
C PRO A 113 -0.55 -7.19 -3.51
N GLU A 114 0.27 -8.05 -4.11
CA GLU A 114 1.47 -7.58 -4.81
C GLU A 114 1.09 -6.75 -6.03
N PHE A 115 1.65 -5.54 -6.13
CA PHE A 115 1.48 -4.65 -7.27
C PHE A 115 2.84 -4.19 -7.82
N VAL A 116 2.83 -3.79 -9.09
CA VAL A 116 4.05 -3.42 -9.83
C VAL A 116 4.25 -1.90 -9.78
N LEU A 117 5.49 -1.51 -9.52
CA LEU A 117 6.01 -0.18 -9.78
C LEU A 117 6.75 -0.25 -11.12
N THR A 118 6.36 0.53 -12.12
CA THR A 118 7.05 0.53 -13.42
C THR A 118 7.01 1.91 -14.05
N VAL A 119 8.12 2.33 -14.63
CA VAL A 119 8.12 3.45 -15.59
C VAL A 119 7.26 3.03 -16.78
N PRO A 120 6.30 3.86 -17.23
CA PRO A 120 5.51 3.57 -18.43
C PRO A 120 6.43 3.35 -19.63
N ARG A 121 6.25 2.25 -20.36
CA ARG A 121 6.93 2.06 -21.64
C ARG A 121 6.31 3.01 -22.66
N THR A 122 7.01 4.07 -23.02
CA THR A 122 6.76 4.77 -24.29
C THR A 122 7.27 3.87 -25.41
N LEU A 123 6.35 3.19 -26.09
CA LEU A 123 6.64 2.64 -27.41
C LEU A 123 6.94 3.83 -28.33
N HIS A 124 8.18 3.92 -28.80
CA HIS A 124 8.58 4.80 -29.89
C HIS A 124 8.42 4.05 -31.21
#